data_AF-A0A2C5ZQK0-F1
#
_entry.id   AF-A0A2C5ZQK0-F1
#
_cell.length_a   1.000
_cell.length_b   1.000
_cell.length_c   1.000
_cell.angle_alpha   90.00
_cell.angle_beta   90.00
_cell.angle_gamma   90.00
#
_symmetry.space_group_name_H-M   'P 1'
#
loop_
_entity.id
_entity.type
_entity.pdbx_description
1 polymer ?
#
loop_
_entity_poly.entity_id
_entity_poly.type
_entity_poly.pdbx_seq_one_letter_code
_entity_poly.pdbx_strand_id
1 'polypeptide(L)'
;MSRNQHNRQYDVVVFGATGFTGVLTTERLAMTMPTNRTWAVAGRSQPKLQAVVDECKRLNPDMVQPAIEIASVDNDDQLRSLANKTAVLISTVGPYHKLGEGAFKACADTGTHYIDCTGEVPWVRSMIAKYQETAKKTGAIMVPQAGVDSVPADLIAWALARFVRKELDAPIGNVVVSMKGVGLTPSGGTLATIIGIQEHYSLKDLRAAMMPFALSPIPHPKGTKGRPSMTLRQKLSGLRRFPHHGLVTTSPASMADVPIVERSWGLLSTIPSRKAEFYGPNFGFSEYFKPRNWFQGFMMHLVLAFGAVMMTFVPPFRSLLKMFIFQPGQGPSRDDMAKAWVEYRGTATPDSPAAAGKLALCRVSFRQSLYSLTAITLAEAAFTILQGDLGLEGGIYTPACLGPAFVDRLGESGFALDVTMVSS
;
A
#
# COMPACT_ATOMS: atom_id res chain seq x y z
N MET A 1 24.45 17.56 4.19
CA MET A 1 23.44 17.27 3.14
C MET A 1 22.75 18.58 2.81
N SER A 2 22.64 18.94 1.52
CA SER A 2 22.18 20.28 1.12
C SER A 2 20.75 20.54 1.57
N ARG A 3 20.50 21.81 1.88
CA ARG A 3 19.20 22.45 2.09
C ARG A 3 18.22 22.06 0.95
N ASN A 4 16.94 21.98 1.29
CA ASN A 4 15.83 21.53 0.45
C ASN A 4 15.96 21.92 -1.04
N GLN A 5 15.81 20.96 -1.96
CA GLN A 5 15.79 21.19 -3.42
C GLN A 5 14.49 21.88 -3.90
N HIS A 6 13.70 22.44 -2.97
CA HIS A 6 12.41 23.06 -3.26
C HIS A 6 12.20 24.34 -2.44
N ASN A 7 11.36 25.23 -2.96
CA ASN A 7 11.00 26.50 -2.32
C ASN A 7 9.71 26.41 -1.48
N ARG A 8 9.34 25.21 -1.02
CA ARG A 8 8.19 24.95 -0.15
C ARG A 8 8.54 25.19 1.33
N GLN A 9 7.55 25.59 2.12
CA GLN A 9 7.71 25.86 3.56
C GLN A 9 8.00 24.58 4.36
N TYR A 10 7.35 23.48 4.00
CA TYR A 10 7.49 22.17 4.65
C TYR A 10 8.00 21.13 3.66
N ASP A 11 8.97 20.33 4.10
CA ASP A 11 9.38 19.11 3.40
C ASP A 11 8.25 18.06 3.43
N VAL A 12 7.66 17.83 4.60
CA VAL A 12 6.59 16.84 4.80
C VAL A 12 5.42 17.44 5.57
N VAL A 13 4.20 17.15 5.14
CA VAL A 13 3.00 17.41 5.94
C VAL A 13 2.17 16.15 6.07
N VAL A 14 1.74 15.82 7.30
CA VAL A 14 0.80 14.72 7.57
C VAL A 14 -0.61 15.28 7.70
N PHE A 15 -1.44 15.09 6.67
CA PHE A 15 -2.86 15.48 6.68
C PHE A 15 -3.73 14.34 7.19
N GLY A 16 -4.53 14.61 8.23
CA GLY A 16 -5.24 13.57 8.98
C GLY A 16 -4.46 13.05 10.20
N ALA A 17 -3.51 13.85 10.71
CA ALA A 17 -2.58 13.47 11.78
C ALA A 17 -3.25 12.99 13.09
N THR A 18 -4.52 13.32 13.32
CA THR A 18 -5.27 12.92 14.53
C THR A 18 -5.98 11.57 14.38
N GLY A 19 -5.99 10.96 13.19
CA GLY A 19 -6.54 9.62 12.97
C GLY A 19 -5.55 8.54 13.40
N PHE A 20 -6.01 7.30 13.57
CA PHE A 20 -5.18 6.19 14.07
C PHE A 20 -3.86 6.03 13.27
N THR A 21 -3.93 5.88 11.95
CA THR A 21 -2.74 5.81 11.08
C THR A 21 -1.95 7.11 11.06
N GLY A 22 -2.63 8.27 11.13
CA GLY A 22 -2.01 9.58 11.14
C GLY A 22 -1.14 9.82 12.38
N VAL A 23 -1.61 9.39 13.56
CA VAL A 23 -0.85 9.45 14.81
C VAL A 23 0.41 8.61 14.70
N LEU A 24 0.28 7.34 14.27
CA LEU A 24 1.44 6.45 14.12
C LEU A 24 2.45 6.95 13.09
N THR A 25 1.98 7.54 11.99
CA THR A 25 2.84 8.13 10.97
C THR A 25 3.57 9.35 11.52
N THR A 26 2.88 10.20 12.29
CA THR A 26 3.49 11.38 12.92
C THR A 26 4.53 10.98 13.96
N GLU A 27 4.26 9.97 14.79
CA GLU A 27 5.22 9.42 15.75
C GLU A 27 6.45 8.83 15.04
N ARG A 28 6.26 8.13 13.92
CA ARG A 28 7.37 7.62 13.12
C ARG A 28 8.25 8.77 12.60
N LEU A 29 7.65 9.82 12.07
CA LEU A 29 8.40 11.01 11.62
C LEU A 29 9.11 11.70 12.79
N ALA A 30 8.47 11.84 13.95
CA ALA A 30 9.10 12.41 15.15
C ALA A 30 10.40 11.67 15.53
N MET A 31 10.42 10.35 15.35
CA MET A 31 11.59 9.51 15.67
C MET A 31 12.68 9.50 14.60
N THR A 32 12.37 9.86 13.34
CA THR A 32 13.26 9.59 12.19
C THR A 32 13.49 10.76 11.26
N MET A 33 12.73 11.85 11.39
CA MET A 33 12.88 13.06 10.59
C MET A 33 14.28 13.66 10.83
N PRO A 34 15.07 13.87 9.77
CA PRO A 34 16.34 14.55 9.89
C PRO A 34 16.16 15.96 10.46
N THR A 35 17.05 16.38 11.36
CA THR A 35 16.95 17.69 12.05
C THR A 35 17.09 18.91 11.14
N ASN A 36 17.51 18.72 9.89
CA ASN A 36 17.59 19.76 8.88
C ASN A 36 16.35 19.87 7.97
N ARG A 37 15.27 19.13 8.27
CA ARG A 37 14.01 19.12 7.52
C ARG A 37 12.89 19.78 8.32
N THR A 38 11.96 20.43 7.63
CA THR A 38 10.78 21.07 8.21
C THR A 38 9.53 20.27 7.92
N TRP A 39 8.62 20.19 8.89
CA TRP A 39 7.40 19.41 8.72
C TRP A 39 6.23 19.97 9.53
N ALA A 40 5.02 19.54 9.18
CA ALA A 40 3.80 19.95 9.88
C ALA A 40 2.80 18.80 10.03
N VAL A 41 1.92 18.93 11.03
CA VAL A 41 0.71 18.12 11.19
C VAL A 41 -0.50 18.95 10.77
N ALA A 42 -1.40 18.33 10.01
CA ALA A 42 -2.57 19.02 9.47
C ALA A 42 -3.89 18.30 9.74
N GLY A 43 -4.93 19.09 10.00
CA GLY A 43 -6.28 18.61 10.24
C GLY A 43 -7.23 19.72 10.70
N ARG A 44 -8.45 19.35 11.08
CA ARG A 44 -9.53 20.31 11.37
C ARG A 44 -9.54 20.85 12.81
N SER A 45 -8.88 20.17 13.74
CA SER A 45 -9.00 20.44 15.17
C SER A 45 -7.63 20.77 15.76
N GLN A 46 -7.38 22.07 15.96
CA GLN A 46 -6.14 22.56 16.56
C GLN A 46 -5.82 21.89 17.91
N PRO A 47 -6.77 21.73 18.86
CA PRO A 47 -6.47 21.09 20.15
C PRO A 47 -6.02 19.63 20.00
N LYS A 48 -6.64 18.87 19.07
CA LYS A 48 -6.25 17.49 18.82
C LYS A 48 -4.88 17.39 18.15
N LEU A 49 -4.57 18.32 17.24
CA LEU A 49 -3.24 18.39 16.61
C LEU A 49 -2.17 18.71 17.66
N GLN A 50 -2.44 19.66 18.56
CA GLN A 50 -1.53 19.98 19.65
C GLN A 50 -1.22 18.75 20.52
N ALA A 51 -2.23 17.96 20.88
CA ALA A 51 -2.01 16.72 21.64
C ALA A 51 -1.09 15.72 20.92
N VAL A 52 -1.17 15.62 19.59
CA VAL A 52 -0.25 14.78 18.79
C VAL A 52 1.16 15.36 18.82
N VAL A 53 1.32 16.67 18.71
CA VAL A 53 2.63 17.35 18.80
C VAL A 53 3.27 17.14 20.17
N ASP A 54 2.49 17.28 21.25
CA ASP A 54 2.95 17.09 22.62
C ASP A 54 3.44 15.66 22.86
N GLU A 55 2.70 14.67 22.33
CA GLU A 55 3.11 13.26 22.39
C GLU A 55 4.40 12.99 21.61
N CYS A 56 4.53 13.57 20.41
CA CYS A 56 5.77 13.47 19.63
C CYS A 56 6.97 14.06 20.38
N LYS A 57 6.78 15.21 21.06
CA LYS A 57 7.82 15.83 21.88
C LYS A 57 8.19 14.97 23.10
N ARG A 58 7.23 14.25 23.67
CA ARG A 58 7.48 13.28 24.74
C ARG A 58 8.30 12.08 24.26
N LEU A 59 8.05 11.61 23.04
CA LEU A 59 8.77 10.49 22.42
C LEU A 59 10.19 10.86 22.02
N ASN A 60 10.39 12.05 21.45
CA ASN A 60 11.69 12.56 21.03
C ASN A 60 11.82 14.07 21.34
N PRO A 61 12.38 14.46 22.50
CA PRO A 61 12.52 15.87 22.88
C PRO A 61 13.41 16.70 21.96
N ASP A 62 14.36 16.05 21.27
CA ASP A 62 15.36 16.70 20.41
C ASP A 62 14.90 16.83 18.95
N MET A 63 13.68 16.38 18.63
CA MET A 63 13.13 16.50 17.28
C MET A 63 12.91 17.97 16.87
N VAL A 64 12.93 18.23 15.57
CA VAL A 64 12.35 19.46 15.03
C VAL A 64 10.84 19.40 15.29
N GLN A 65 10.31 20.37 16.04
CA GLN A 65 8.88 20.38 16.34
C GLN A 65 8.06 20.63 15.07
N PRO A 66 7.03 19.80 14.79
CA PRO A 66 6.16 20.03 13.65
C PRO A 66 5.33 21.29 13.85
N ALA A 67 5.14 22.07 12.78
CA ALA A 67 4.14 23.12 12.77
C ALA A 67 2.72 22.52 12.77
N ILE A 68 1.71 23.34 13.10
CA ILE A 68 0.30 22.96 13.02
C ILE A 68 -0.35 23.75 11.88
N GLU A 69 -0.98 23.04 10.95
CA GLU A 69 -1.75 23.64 9.86
C GLU A 69 -3.22 23.22 9.96
N ILE A 70 -4.13 24.20 9.94
CA ILE A 70 -5.56 23.92 9.94
C ILE A 70 -6.05 23.78 8.51
N ALA A 71 -6.58 22.60 8.21
CA ALA A 71 -7.14 22.28 6.91
C ALA A 71 -8.31 21.31 7.06
N SER A 72 -9.36 21.56 6.28
CA SER A 72 -10.55 20.73 6.22
C SER A 72 -10.78 20.17 4.82
N VAL A 73 -11.29 18.94 4.78
CA VAL A 73 -11.59 18.21 3.53
C VAL A 73 -12.73 18.83 2.71
N ASP A 74 -13.54 19.69 3.33
CA ASP A 74 -14.65 20.43 2.72
C ASP A 74 -14.29 21.87 2.32
N ASN A 75 -13.01 22.24 2.40
CA ASN A 75 -12.53 23.59 2.07
C ASN A 75 -11.37 23.55 1.08
N ASP A 76 -11.68 23.73 -0.20
CA ASP A 76 -10.72 23.68 -1.31
C ASP A 76 -9.59 24.71 -1.19
N ASP A 77 -9.88 25.93 -0.69
CA ASP A 77 -8.87 26.98 -0.52
C ASP A 77 -7.85 26.59 0.56
N GLN A 78 -8.31 26.00 1.67
CA GLN A 78 -7.42 25.47 2.71
C GLN A 78 -6.56 24.32 2.19
N LEU A 79 -7.14 23.39 1.42
CA LEU A 79 -6.40 22.27 0.83
C LEU A 79 -5.36 22.74 -0.19
N ARG A 80 -5.72 23.71 -1.04
CA ARG A 80 -4.80 24.35 -1.99
C ARG A 80 -3.68 25.12 -1.28
N SER A 81 -4.01 25.84 -0.20
CA SER A 81 -3.01 26.53 0.63
C SER A 81 -2.04 25.54 1.26
N LEU A 82 -2.55 24.46 1.85
CA LEU A 82 -1.75 23.39 2.45
C LEU A 82 -0.81 22.75 1.43
N ALA A 83 -1.34 22.36 0.26
CA ALA A 83 -0.55 21.76 -0.81
C ALA A 83 0.57 22.70 -1.29
N ASN A 84 0.30 24.00 -1.45
CA ASN A 84 1.30 24.96 -1.90
C ASN A 84 2.46 25.19 -0.91
N LYS A 85 2.23 24.98 0.39
CA LYS A 85 3.28 25.06 1.41
C LYS A 85 4.13 23.79 1.50
N THR A 86 3.72 22.71 0.85
CA THR A 86 4.22 21.35 1.11
C THR A 86 5.01 20.82 -0.08
N ALA A 87 6.11 20.12 0.17
CA ALA A 87 6.80 19.35 -0.86
C ALA A 87 6.23 17.94 -1.01
N VAL A 88 6.05 17.21 0.08
CA VAL A 88 5.37 15.90 0.12
C VAL A 88 4.22 15.91 1.12
N LEU A 89 2.99 15.73 0.63
CA LEU A 89 1.80 15.58 1.47
C LEU A 89 1.52 14.09 1.69
N ILE A 90 1.55 13.65 2.95
CA ILE A 90 1.08 12.33 3.37
C ILE A 90 -0.36 12.48 3.84
N SER A 91 -1.31 11.88 3.13
CA SER A 91 -2.71 11.82 3.54
C SER A 91 -3.01 10.52 4.28
N THR A 92 -3.64 10.64 5.45
CA THR A 92 -4.24 9.52 6.19
C THR A 92 -5.74 9.74 6.40
N VAL A 93 -6.39 10.50 5.52
CA VAL A 93 -7.80 10.89 5.64
C VAL A 93 -8.71 9.95 4.86
N GLY A 94 -9.12 8.86 5.51
CA GLY A 94 -10.11 7.92 5.00
C GLY A 94 -11.53 8.12 5.60
N PRO A 95 -12.58 7.54 4.99
CA PRO A 95 -12.55 6.78 3.74
C PRO A 95 -12.34 7.68 2.51
N TYR A 96 -11.46 7.27 1.60
CA TYR A 96 -10.91 8.10 0.52
C TYR A 96 -11.93 8.39 -0.58
N HIS A 97 -12.84 7.46 -0.91
CA HIS A 97 -13.93 7.73 -1.85
C HIS A 97 -14.82 8.91 -1.42
N LYS A 98 -14.90 9.23 -0.13
CA LYS A 98 -15.66 10.38 0.38
C LYS A 98 -14.79 11.61 0.60
N LEU A 99 -13.58 11.42 1.14
CA LEU A 99 -12.78 12.52 1.72
C LEU A 99 -11.44 12.77 1.03
N GLY A 100 -10.99 11.87 0.15
CA GLY A 100 -9.62 11.85 -0.36
C GLY A 100 -9.37 12.74 -1.57
N GLU A 101 -10.40 12.99 -2.40
CA GLU A 101 -10.22 13.64 -3.71
C GLU A 101 -9.70 15.08 -3.60
N GLY A 102 -10.18 15.87 -2.63
CA GLY A 102 -9.81 17.29 -2.51
C GLY A 102 -8.30 17.49 -2.32
N ALA A 103 -7.69 16.76 -1.37
CA ALA A 103 -6.24 16.84 -1.13
C ALA A 103 -5.42 16.27 -2.29
N PHE A 104 -5.90 15.18 -2.92
CA PHE A 104 -5.27 14.58 -4.09
C PHE A 104 -5.23 15.58 -5.26
N LYS A 105 -6.37 16.17 -5.59
CA LYS A 105 -6.51 17.21 -6.63
C LYS A 105 -5.61 18.41 -6.33
N ALA A 106 -5.64 18.93 -5.10
CA ALA A 106 -4.82 20.08 -4.72
C ALA A 106 -3.32 19.81 -4.95
N CYS A 107 -2.84 18.61 -4.63
CA CYS A 107 -1.45 18.22 -4.87
C CYS A 107 -1.13 18.12 -6.37
N ALA A 108 -1.97 17.44 -7.14
CA ALA A 108 -1.82 17.34 -8.59
C ALA A 108 -1.77 18.73 -9.26
N ASP A 109 -2.68 19.63 -8.89
CA ASP A 109 -2.80 20.98 -9.47
C ASP A 109 -1.62 21.89 -9.10
N THR A 110 -0.96 21.67 -7.97
CA THR A 110 0.10 22.55 -7.44
C THR A 110 1.51 22.01 -7.65
N GLY A 111 1.66 20.80 -8.20
CA GLY A 111 2.97 20.17 -8.34
C GLY A 111 3.53 19.64 -7.02
N THR A 112 2.67 19.38 -6.04
CA THR A 112 3.06 18.85 -4.73
C THR A 112 3.01 17.32 -4.77
N HIS A 113 4.05 16.67 -4.25
CA HIS A 113 4.08 15.23 -4.18
C HIS A 113 3.05 14.70 -3.19
N TYR A 114 2.49 13.53 -3.47
CA TYR A 114 1.37 12.99 -2.70
C TYR A 114 1.60 11.52 -2.37
N ILE A 115 1.29 11.14 -1.13
CA ILE A 115 1.34 9.76 -0.64
C ILE A 115 0.09 9.51 0.19
N ASP A 116 -0.51 8.33 0.07
CA ASP A 116 -1.58 7.89 0.98
C ASP A 116 -1.50 6.40 1.33
N CYS A 117 -2.39 5.95 2.21
CA CYS A 117 -2.52 4.55 2.59
C CYS A 117 -3.88 3.94 2.22
N THR A 118 -4.50 4.36 1.12
CA THR A 118 -5.81 3.83 0.72
C THR A 118 -5.72 2.34 0.32
N GLY A 119 -6.81 1.60 0.54
CA GLY A 119 -7.06 0.27 -0.04
C GLY A 119 -8.12 0.29 -1.15
N GLU A 120 -8.58 1.48 -1.55
CA GLU A 120 -9.79 1.67 -2.35
C GLU A 120 -9.50 1.71 -3.86
N VAL A 121 -9.31 0.55 -4.48
CA VAL A 121 -8.97 0.43 -5.91
C VAL A 121 -9.91 1.21 -6.86
N PRO A 122 -11.25 1.23 -6.68
CA PRO A 122 -12.12 2.04 -7.52
C PRO A 122 -11.84 3.55 -7.40
N TRP A 123 -11.50 4.03 -6.21
CA TRP A 123 -11.10 5.41 -5.99
C TRP A 123 -9.77 5.71 -6.69
N VAL A 124 -8.76 4.84 -6.53
CA VAL A 124 -7.46 4.98 -7.20
C VAL A 124 -7.62 5.04 -8.72
N ARG A 125 -8.47 4.16 -9.28
CA ARG A 125 -8.82 4.18 -10.71
C ARG A 125 -9.38 5.54 -11.14
N SER A 126 -10.29 6.10 -10.35
CA SER A 126 -10.88 7.42 -10.61
C SER A 126 -9.83 8.53 -10.54
N MET A 127 -8.96 8.53 -9.53
CA MET A 127 -7.90 9.52 -9.39
C MET A 127 -6.90 9.47 -10.55
N ILE A 128 -6.52 8.27 -11.00
CA ILE A 128 -5.68 8.09 -12.19
C ILE A 128 -6.36 8.70 -13.41
N ALA A 129 -7.63 8.37 -13.65
CA ALA A 129 -8.36 8.87 -14.82
C ALA A 129 -8.52 10.40 -14.81
N LYS A 130 -8.72 11.01 -13.64
CA LYS A 130 -8.94 12.46 -13.49
C LYS A 130 -7.64 13.27 -13.54
N TYR A 131 -6.55 12.76 -12.97
CA TYR A 131 -5.40 13.61 -12.60
C TYR A 131 -4.04 13.15 -13.13
N GLN A 132 -3.95 12.02 -13.84
CA GLN A 132 -2.66 11.54 -14.41
C GLN A 132 -1.98 12.62 -15.27
N GLU A 133 -2.72 13.27 -16.16
CA GLU A 133 -2.16 14.29 -17.05
C GLU A 133 -1.83 15.60 -16.32
N THR A 134 -2.62 15.98 -15.32
CA THR A 134 -2.31 17.13 -14.46
C THR A 134 -1.01 16.89 -13.69
N ALA A 135 -0.85 15.72 -13.07
CA ALA A 135 0.34 15.36 -12.31
C ALA A 135 1.60 15.35 -13.20
N LYS A 136 1.50 14.82 -14.43
CA LYS A 136 2.56 14.92 -15.45
C LYS A 136 2.94 16.37 -15.75
N LYS A 137 1.93 17.21 -16.03
CA LYS A 137 2.13 18.61 -16.39
C LYS A 137 2.78 19.43 -15.28
N THR A 138 2.43 19.16 -14.02
CA THR A 138 2.94 19.93 -12.86
C THR A 138 4.21 19.36 -12.25
N GLY A 139 4.62 18.15 -12.65
CA GLY A 139 5.77 17.45 -12.06
C GLY A 139 5.46 16.74 -10.74
N ALA A 140 4.19 16.68 -10.32
CA ALA A 140 3.79 15.98 -9.10
C ALA A 140 3.99 14.47 -9.24
N ILE A 141 4.92 13.91 -8.49
CA ILE A 141 5.00 12.45 -8.23
C ILE A 141 3.96 12.10 -7.16
N MET A 142 2.98 11.26 -7.53
CA MET A 142 1.89 10.84 -6.64
C MET A 142 1.89 9.32 -6.47
N VAL A 143 1.86 8.83 -5.24
CA VAL A 143 1.90 7.41 -4.90
C VAL A 143 0.75 7.05 -3.97
N PRO A 144 -0.49 6.88 -4.49
CA PRO A 144 -1.57 6.30 -3.71
C PRO A 144 -1.26 4.84 -3.35
N GLN A 145 -1.89 4.33 -2.30
CA GLN A 145 -1.67 2.97 -1.79
C GLN A 145 -0.22 2.68 -1.35
N ALA A 146 0.45 3.64 -0.72
CA ALA A 146 1.78 3.46 -0.13
C ALA A 146 1.73 2.90 1.31
N GLY A 147 0.67 2.17 1.64
CA GLY A 147 0.49 1.49 2.92
C GLY A 147 0.75 -0.01 2.84
N VAL A 148 0.45 -0.72 3.93
CA VAL A 148 0.59 -2.19 4.01
C VAL A 148 -0.31 -2.94 3.02
N ASP A 149 -1.45 -2.35 2.66
CA ASP A 149 -2.37 -2.85 1.63
C ASP A 149 -1.87 -2.43 0.22
N SER A 150 -0.62 -2.75 -0.10
CA SER A 150 -0.01 -2.78 -1.45
C SER A 150 1.52 -2.90 -1.39
N VAL A 151 2.19 -2.14 -0.51
CA VAL A 151 3.67 -2.02 -0.51
C VAL A 151 4.38 -3.38 -0.38
N PRO A 152 4.01 -4.27 0.56
CA PRO A 152 4.65 -5.58 0.69
C PRO A 152 4.56 -6.42 -0.59
N ALA A 153 3.35 -6.58 -1.13
CA ALA A 153 3.10 -7.38 -2.32
C ALA A 153 3.82 -6.83 -3.55
N ASP A 154 3.75 -5.51 -3.74
CA ASP A 154 4.34 -4.82 -4.88
C ASP A 154 5.87 -4.89 -4.88
N LEU A 155 6.50 -4.63 -3.74
CA LEU A 155 7.96 -4.71 -3.60
C LEU A 155 8.48 -6.15 -3.65
N ILE A 156 7.74 -7.13 -3.14
CA ILE A 156 8.13 -8.55 -3.28
C ILE A 156 8.13 -8.97 -4.74
N ALA A 157 7.10 -8.61 -5.52
CA ALA A 157 7.07 -8.91 -6.96
C ALA A 157 8.22 -8.22 -7.70
N TRP A 158 8.48 -6.96 -7.39
CA TRP A 158 9.58 -6.18 -7.95
C TRP A 158 10.96 -6.80 -7.64
N ALA A 159 11.20 -7.17 -6.38
CA ALA A 159 12.47 -7.75 -5.94
C ALA A 159 12.71 -9.12 -6.59
N LEU A 160 11.67 -9.96 -6.71
CA LEU A 160 11.73 -11.23 -7.41
C LEU A 160 12.06 -11.05 -8.90
N ALA A 161 11.44 -10.07 -9.57
CA ALA A 161 11.72 -9.76 -10.97
C ALA A 161 13.18 -9.33 -11.18
N ARG A 162 13.68 -8.40 -10.35
CA ARG A 162 15.07 -7.94 -10.42
C ARG A 162 16.07 -9.05 -10.13
N PHE A 163 15.79 -9.89 -9.14
CA PHE A 163 16.66 -11.01 -8.77
C PHE A 163 16.75 -12.04 -9.91
N VAL A 164 15.61 -12.48 -10.45
CA VAL A 164 15.60 -13.45 -11.57
C VAL A 164 16.32 -12.90 -12.80
N ARG A 165 16.10 -11.62 -13.13
CA ARG A 165 16.84 -10.97 -14.22
C ARG A 165 18.35 -10.97 -13.97
N LYS A 166 18.78 -10.57 -12.78
CA LYS A 166 20.20 -10.51 -12.43
C LYS A 166 20.87 -11.89 -12.49
N GLU A 167 20.22 -12.92 -11.93
CA GLU A 167 20.82 -14.25 -11.77
C GLU A 167 20.70 -15.13 -13.02
N LEU A 168 19.69 -14.91 -13.86
CA LEU A 168 19.35 -15.82 -14.97
C LEU A 168 19.18 -15.12 -16.33
N ASP A 169 19.34 -13.81 -16.40
CA ASP A 169 19.06 -12.99 -17.59
C ASP A 169 17.67 -13.29 -18.19
N ALA A 170 16.67 -13.48 -17.32
CA ALA A 170 15.33 -13.92 -17.70
C ALA A 170 14.24 -12.99 -17.14
N PRO A 171 13.10 -12.83 -17.85
CA PRO A 171 11.89 -12.30 -17.26
C PRO A 171 11.28 -13.28 -16.25
N ILE A 172 10.27 -12.83 -15.52
CA ILE A 172 9.45 -13.66 -14.64
C ILE A 172 8.07 -13.93 -15.25
N GLY A 173 7.55 -15.12 -14.98
CA GLY A 173 6.20 -15.52 -15.32
C GLY A 173 5.26 -15.32 -14.14
N ASN A 174 4.78 -16.42 -13.56
CA ASN A 174 3.84 -16.37 -12.44
C ASN A 174 4.55 -16.08 -11.10
N VAL A 175 3.95 -15.16 -10.34
CA VAL A 175 4.33 -14.82 -8.98
C VAL A 175 3.21 -15.20 -8.02
N VAL A 176 3.57 -15.89 -6.93
CA VAL A 176 2.66 -16.21 -5.83
C VAL A 176 3.19 -15.59 -4.55
N VAL A 177 2.40 -14.73 -3.92
CA VAL A 177 2.67 -14.16 -2.60
C VAL A 177 1.71 -14.79 -1.59
N SER A 178 2.22 -15.12 -0.41
CA SER A 178 1.39 -15.51 0.72
C SER A 178 1.81 -14.77 1.99
N MET A 179 0.84 -14.29 2.74
CA MET A 179 1.06 -13.69 4.06
C MET A 179 0.53 -14.58 5.20
N LYS A 180 1.16 -14.50 6.38
CA LYS A 180 0.59 -14.94 7.67
C LYS A 180 1.02 -13.97 8.76
N GLY A 181 0.24 -13.88 9.83
CA GLY A 181 0.61 -13.03 10.95
C GLY A 181 -0.31 -13.17 12.15
N VAL A 182 0.02 -12.40 13.18
CA VAL A 182 -0.76 -12.20 14.42
C VAL A 182 -1.01 -10.70 14.57
N GLY A 183 -2.15 -10.33 15.17
CA GLY A 183 -2.53 -8.92 15.35
C GLY A 183 -3.07 -8.25 14.09
N LEU A 184 -3.77 -9.00 13.24
CA LEU A 184 -4.36 -8.54 11.97
C LEU A 184 -5.74 -7.88 12.14
N THR A 185 -6.04 -7.35 13.32
CA THR A 185 -7.35 -6.79 13.61
C THR A 185 -7.51 -5.44 12.88
N PRO A 186 -8.58 -5.24 12.11
CA PRO A 186 -8.81 -3.98 11.40
C PRO A 186 -9.16 -2.85 12.36
N SER A 187 -8.80 -1.62 12.02
CA SER A 187 -9.15 -0.40 12.75
C SER A 187 -10.55 0.06 12.35
N GLY A 188 -11.10 1.04 13.07
CA GLY A 188 -12.40 1.61 12.73
C GLY A 188 -12.40 2.25 11.34
N GLY A 189 -11.28 2.86 10.94
CA GLY A 189 -11.12 3.45 9.60
C GLY A 189 -11.06 2.40 8.48
N THR A 190 -10.38 1.28 8.72
CA THR A 190 -10.33 0.15 7.77
C THR A 190 -11.72 -0.47 7.57
N LEU A 191 -12.47 -0.70 8.66
CA LEU A 191 -13.84 -1.22 8.58
C LEU A 191 -14.77 -0.26 7.84
N ALA A 192 -14.70 1.04 8.14
CA ALA A 192 -15.49 2.06 7.45
C ALA A 192 -15.17 2.12 5.94
N THR A 193 -13.92 1.87 5.57
CA THR A 193 -13.49 1.78 4.16
C THR A 193 -14.16 0.59 3.46
N ILE A 194 -14.08 -0.60 4.05
CA ILE A 194 -14.67 -1.82 3.48
C ILE A 194 -16.18 -1.67 3.27
N ILE A 195 -16.88 -1.13 4.27
CA ILE A 195 -18.33 -0.90 4.20
C ILE A 195 -18.65 0.18 3.15
N GLY A 196 -17.93 1.30 3.19
CA GLY A 196 -18.16 2.42 2.29
C GLY A 196 -17.94 2.09 0.81
N ILE A 197 -16.97 1.22 0.49
CA ILE A 197 -16.78 0.72 -0.89
C ILE A 197 -18.06 0.06 -1.42
N GLN A 198 -18.72 -0.77 -0.60
CA GLN A 198 -19.93 -1.50 -1.00
C GLN A 198 -21.15 -0.58 -1.12
N GLU A 199 -21.25 0.43 -0.26
CA GLU A 199 -22.36 1.40 -0.27
C GLU A 199 -22.23 2.43 -1.41
N HIS A 200 -21.00 2.81 -1.77
CA HIS A 200 -20.75 3.92 -2.70
C HIS A 200 -20.61 3.48 -4.16
N TYR A 201 -20.00 2.33 -4.42
CA TYR A 201 -19.71 1.89 -5.78
C TYR A 201 -20.74 0.88 -6.29
N SER A 202 -21.15 1.03 -7.54
CA SER A 202 -22.00 0.03 -8.18
C SER A 202 -21.24 -1.29 -8.40
N LEU A 203 -21.96 -2.40 -8.53
CA LEU A 203 -21.35 -3.69 -8.92
C LEU A 203 -20.55 -3.60 -10.22
N LYS A 204 -20.95 -2.72 -11.14
CA LYS A 204 -20.24 -2.47 -12.40
C LYS A 204 -18.89 -1.81 -12.14
N ASP A 205 -18.83 -0.80 -11.28
CA ASP A 205 -17.60 -0.08 -10.94
C ASP A 205 -16.62 -1.00 -10.20
N LEU A 206 -17.13 -1.76 -9.22
CA LEU A 206 -16.34 -2.77 -8.50
C LEU A 206 -15.78 -3.81 -9.46
N ARG A 207 -16.61 -4.34 -10.38
CA ARG A 207 -16.16 -5.31 -11.37
C ARG A 207 -15.09 -4.71 -12.29
N ALA A 208 -15.27 -3.47 -12.73
CA ALA A 208 -14.30 -2.79 -13.59
C ALA A 208 -12.95 -2.58 -12.87
N ALA A 209 -12.97 -2.17 -11.60
CA ALA A 209 -11.77 -1.99 -10.79
C ALA A 209 -11.03 -3.31 -10.50
N MET A 210 -11.76 -4.42 -10.41
CA MET A 210 -11.23 -5.75 -10.10
C MET A 210 -10.86 -6.59 -11.34
N MET A 211 -11.03 -6.06 -12.56
CA MET A 211 -10.58 -6.75 -13.77
C MET A 211 -9.04 -6.91 -13.73
N PRO A 212 -8.49 -8.05 -14.17
CA PRO A 212 -7.05 -8.21 -14.30
C PRO A 212 -6.44 -7.07 -15.12
N PHE A 213 -5.37 -6.49 -14.60
CA PHE A 213 -4.64 -5.36 -15.18
C PHE A 213 -5.51 -4.10 -15.39
N ALA A 214 -6.62 -3.95 -14.64
CA ALA A 214 -7.53 -2.80 -14.74
C ALA A 214 -6.86 -1.44 -14.51
N LEU A 215 -5.82 -1.40 -13.67
CA LEU A 215 -5.05 -0.20 -13.38
C LEU A 215 -3.78 -0.08 -14.23
N SER A 216 -3.46 -1.05 -15.08
CA SER A 216 -2.24 -1.01 -15.90
C SER A 216 -2.34 0.09 -16.96
N PRO A 217 -1.27 0.87 -17.19
CA PRO A 217 -1.23 1.86 -18.27
C PRO A 217 -1.15 1.23 -19.67
N ILE A 218 -0.86 -0.07 -19.76
CA ILE A 218 -0.79 -0.83 -21.02
C ILE A 218 -1.62 -2.12 -20.92
N PRO A 219 -2.19 -2.62 -22.04
CA PRO A 219 -2.93 -3.88 -22.03
C PRO A 219 -2.01 -5.08 -21.81
N HIS A 220 -2.49 -6.06 -21.03
CA HIS A 220 -1.79 -7.33 -20.88
C HIS A 220 -1.88 -8.17 -22.17
N PRO A 221 -0.78 -8.79 -22.66
CA PRO A 221 -0.81 -9.52 -23.92
C PRO A 221 -1.76 -10.72 -23.89
N LYS A 222 -2.53 -10.89 -24.97
CA LYS A 222 -3.46 -12.02 -25.11
C LYS A 222 -2.71 -13.35 -25.27
N GLY A 223 -3.25 -14.42 -24.69
CA GLY A 223 -2.72 -15.78 -24.86
C GLY A 223 -1.51 -16.12 -23.96
N THR A 224 -1.13 -15.22 -23.07
CA THR A 224 -0.09 -15.44 -22.05
C THR A 224 -0.56 -16.44 -21.00
N LYS A 225 0.38 -17.17 -20.39
CA LYS A 225 0.06 -18.19 -19.38
C LYS A 225 -0.58 -17.61 -18.10
N GLY A 226 -0.26 -16.35 -17.77
CA GLY A 226 -0.92 -15.56 -16.74
C GLY A 226 -1.02 -16.23 -15.37
N ARG A 227 -2.07 -15.85 -14.60
CA ARG A 227 -2.40 -16.45 -13.30
C ARG A 227 -2.92 -17.89 -13.50
N PRO A 228 -2.42 -18.89 -12.74
CA PRO A 228 -2.90 -20.26 -12.79
C PRO A 228 -4.41 -20.36 -12.56
N SER A 229 -5.11 -21.06 -13.45
CA SER A 229 -6.55 -21.27 -13.35
C SER A 229 -6.91 -22.05 -12.08
N MET A 230 -8.12 -21.82 -11.57
CA MET A 230 -8.64 -22.50 -10.38
C MET A 230 -9.66 -23.56 -10.78
N THR A 231 -9.54 -24.75 -10.19
CA THR A 231 -10.57 -25.80 -10.30
C THR A 231 -11.84 -25.39 -9.57
N LEU A 232 -12.99 -26.00 -9.88
CA LEU A 232 -14.25 -25.69 -9.19
C LEU A 232 -14.15 -25.91 -7.68
N ARG A 233 -13.47 -26.97 -7.24
CA ARG A 233 -13.23 -27.24 -5.81
C ARG A 233 -12.41 -26.13 -5.14
N GLN A 234 -11.38 -25.62 -5.82
CA GLN A 234 -10.57 -24.51 -5.30
C GLN A 234 -11.36 -23.20 -5.25
N LYS A 235 -12.23 -22.95 -6.23
CA LYS A 235 -13.12 -21.77 -6.24
C LYS A 235 -14.13 -21.79 -5.09
N LEU A 236 -14.71 -22.96 -4.78
CA LEU A 236 -15.71 -23.11 -3.73
C LEU A 236 -15.13 -23.16 -2.32
N SER A 237 -13.94 -23.74 -2.16
CA SER A 237 -13.30 -23.86 -0.84
C SER A 237 -12.35 -22.70 -0.52
N GLY A 238 -11.87 -21.98 -1.53
CA GLY A 238 -10.77 -21.03 -1.42
C GLY A 238 -9.41 -21.66 -1.17
N LEU A 239 -9.33 -22.96 -0.88
CA LEU A 239 -8.11 -23.64 -0.44
C LEU A 239 -7.25 -24.05 -1.63
N ARG A 240 -5.95 -23.75 -1.54
CA ARG A 240 -4.93 -24.16 -2.51
C ARG A 240 -3.66 -24.62 -1.81
N ARG A 241 -2.81 -25.34 -2.54
CA ARG A 241 -1.45 -25.65 -2.12
C ARG A 241 -0.47 -25.24 -3.20
N PHE A 242 0.60 -24.58 -2.79
CA PHE A 242 1.73 -24.24 -3.65
C PHE A 242 3.04 -24.71 -3.00
N PRO A 243 4.04 -25.13 -3.80
CA PRO A 243 5.41 -25.34 -3.31
C PRO A 243 5.90 -24.12 -2.51
N HIS A 244 6.65 -24.34 -1.43
CA HIS A 244 7.20 -23.30 -0.52
C HIS A 244 6.18 -22.45 0.28
N HIS A 245 4.91 -22.43 -0.13
CA HIS A 245 3.82 -21.77 0.61
C HIS A 245 3.04 -22.75 1.50
N GLY A 246 2.87 -24.00 1.06
CA GLY A 246 2.01 -24.98 1.72
C GLY A 246 0.53 -24.69 1.47
N LEU A 247 -0.33 -24.96 2.45
CA LEU A 247 -1.76 -24.65 2.37
C LEU A 247 -1.98 -23.13 2.45
N VAL A 248 -2.79 -22.61 1.53
CA VAL A 248 -3.18 -21.21 1.45
C VAL A 248 -4.68 -21.06 1.16
N THR A 249 -5.23 -19.89 1.43
CA THR A 249 -6.63 -19.51 1.15
C THR A 249 -6.72 -18.08 0.62
N THR A 250 -7.91 -17.61 0.28
CA THR A 250 -8.18 -16.23 -0.16
C THR A 250 -7.59 -15.20 0.81
N SER A 251 -6.84 -14.23 0.29
CA SER A 251 -6.29 -13.12 1.08
C SER A 251 -7.28 -11.95 1.17
N PRO A 252 -7.50 -11.36 2.36
CA PRO A 252 -8.21 -10.08 2.49
C PRO A 252 -7.53 -8.95 1.69
N ALA A 253 -6.20 -8.93 1.63
CA ALA A 253 -5.43 -7.88 0.98
C ALA A 253 -5.46 -7.97 -0.56
N SER A 254 -5.80 -9.14 -1.12
CA SER A 254 -5.76 -9.38 -2.57
C SER A 254 -6.64 -8.45 -3.40
N MET A 255 -7.67 -7.85 -2.78
CA MET A 255 -8.52 -6.87 -3.46
C MET A 255 -7.78 -5.55 -3.72
N ALA A 256 -6.86 -5.16 -2.84
CA ALA A 256 -6.06 -3.95 -2.96
C ALA A 256 -4.73 -4.21 -3.68
N ASP A 257 -4.04 -5.30 -3.32
CA ASP A 257 -2.67 -5.55 -3.73
C ASP A 257 -2.55 -5.95 -5.21
N VAL A 258 -3.42 -6.85 -5.70
CA VAL A 258 -3.30 -7.41 -7.05
C VAL A 258 -3.35 -6.33 -8.14
N PRO A 259 -4.34 -5.40 -8.14
CA PRO A 259 -4.39 -4.34 -9.15
C PRO A 259 -3.17 -3.41 -9.13
N ILE A 260 -2.55 -3.20 -7.96
CA ILE A 260 -1.36 -2.36 -7.81
C ILE A 260 -0.12 -3.07 -8.34
N VAL A 261 0.09 -4.35 -8.02
CA VAL A 261 1.21 -5.13 -8.59
C VAL A 261 1.09 -5.23 -10.12
N GLU A 262 -0.12 -5.44 -10.63
CA GLU A 262 -0.40 -5.46 -12.07
C GLU A 262 -0.22 -4.07 -12.72
N ARG A 263 -0.46 -2.98 -11.98
CA ARG A 263 -0.13 -1.62 -12.44
C ARG A 263 1.38 -1.41 -12.51
N SER A 264 2.13 -1.86 -11.50
CA SER A 264 3.61 -1.80 -11.51
C SER A 264 4.19 -2.52 -12.72
N TRP A 265 3.68 -3.71 -13.06
CA TRP A 265 4.04 -4.42 -14.28
C TRP A 265 3.95 -3.52 -15.52
N GLY A 266 2.84 -2.82 -15.71
CA GLY A 266 2.64 -1.93 -16.85
C GLY A 266 3.50 -0.67 -16.77
N LEU A 267 3.57 -0.01 -15.61
CA LEU A 267 4.34 1.21 -15.41
C LEU A 267 5.84 0.99 -15.70
N LEU A 268 6.44 -0.07 -15.16
CA LEU A 268 7.86 -0.37 -15.34
C LEU A 268 8.23 -0.65 -16.81
N SER A 269 7.27 -1.03 -17.66
CA SER A 269 7.49 -1.15 -19.11
C SER A 269 7.54 0.21 -19.84
N THR A 270 6.91 1.23 -19.25
CA THR A 270 6.70 2.55 -19.89
C THR A 270 7.68 3.60 -19.40
N ILE A 271 8.08 3.55 -18.13
CA ILE A 271 8.99 4.51 -17.49
C ILE A 271 10.41 4.31 -18.03
N PRO A 272 11.00 5.28 -18.76
CA PRO A 272 12.30 5.11 -19.40
C PRO A 272 13.42 4.68 -18.43
N SER A 273 13.48 5.31 -17.26
CA SER A 273 14.49 5.04 -16.20
C SER A 273 14.31 3.69 -15.49
N ARG A 274 13.21 2.96 -15.76
CA ARG A 274 12.84 1.70 -15.09
C ARG A 274 12.56 0.56 -16.06
N LYS A 275 12.71 0.74 -17.38
CA LYS A 275 12.48 -0.32 -18.38
C LYS A 275 13.27 -1.60 -18.10
N ALA A 276 14.48 -1.46 -17.57
CA ALA A 276 15.32 -2.59 -17.16
C ALA A 276 14.77 -3.38 -15.96
N GLU A 277 13.67 -2.96 -15.35
CA GLU A 277 12.98 -3.59 -14.21
C GLU A 277 11.63 -4.20 -14.62
N PHE A 278 11.22 -4.08 -15.90
CA PHE A 278 9.96 -4.65 -16.40
C PHE A 278 9.87 -6.16 -16.12
N TYR A 279 8.73 -6.69 -15.67
CA TYR A 279 8.69 -8.08 -15.20
C TYR A 279 8.68 -9.13 -16.33
N GLY A 280 8.17 -8.76 -17.51
CA GLY A 280 8.05 -9.66 -18.66
C GLY A 280 6.62 -9.82 -19.17
N PRO A 281 6.43 -10.27 -20.43
CA PRO A 281 5.12 -10.30 -21.07
C PRO A 281 4.18 -11.37 -20.51
N ASN A 282 4.71 -12.48 -19.96
CA ASN A 282 3.91 -13.58 -19.40
C ASN A 282 3.63 -13.43 -17.89
N PHE A 283 3.85 -12.23 -17.34
CA PHE A 283 3.66 -11.97 -15.93
C PHE A 283 2.24 -12.27 -15.47
N GLY A 284 2.12 -12.95 -14.33
CA GLY A 284 0.87 -13.13 -13.60
C GLY A 284 1.13 -13.04 -12.11
N PHE A 285 0.20 -12.47 -11.35
CA PHE A 285 0.37 -12.28 -9.92
C PHE A 285 -0.79 -12.92 -9.15
N SER A 286 -0.50 -13.57 -8.02
CA SER A 286 -1.51 -14.12 -7.11
C SER A 286 -1.11 -13.91 -5.67
N GLU A 287 -2.06 -13.50 -4.85
CA GLU A 287 -1.84 -13.26 -3.43
C GLU A 287 -2.80 -14.09 -2.58
N TYR A 288 -2.27 -14.65 -1.49
CA TYR A 288 -3.00 -15.57 -0.62
C TYR A 288 -2.69 -15.33 0.86
N PHE A 289 -3.58 -15.82 1.72
CA PHE A 289 -3.31 -15.93 3.13
C PHE A 289 -2.92 -17.36 3.48
N LYS A 290 -1.98 -17.54 4.42
CA LYS A 290 -1.58 -18.85 4.93
C LYS A 290 -2.28 -19.13 6.26
N PRO A 291 -3.35 -19.96 6.26
CA PRO A 291 -4.07 -20.31 7.47
C PRO A 291 -3.30 -21.33 8.31
N ARG A 292 -3.66 -21.47 9.59
CA ARG A 292 -3.11 -22.49 10.50
C ARG A 292 -3.50 -23.91 10.08
N ASN A 293 -4.71 -24.06 9.53
CA ASN A 293 -5.25 -25.33 9.05
C ASN A 293 -6.35 -25.10 7.98
N TRP A 294 -6.85 -26.19 7.40
CA TRP A 294 -7.86 -26.13 6.34
C TRP A 294 -9.18 -25.53 6.80
N PHE A 295 -9.59 -25.76 8.06
CA PHE A 295 -10.84 -25.25 8.59
C PHE A 295 -10.82 -23.72 8.71
N GLN A 296 -9.76 -23.17 9.31
CA GLN A 296 -9.56 -21.71 9.36
C GLN A 296 -9.53 -21.13 7.94
N GLY A 297 -8.83 -21.79 7.02
CA GLY A 297 -8.74 -21.33 5.64
C GLY A 297 -10.08 -21.29 4.92
N PHE A 298 -10.89 -22.34 5.08
CA PHE A 298 -12.23 -22.45 4.51
C PHE A 298 -13.18 -21.41 5.12
N MET A 299 -13.20 -21.27 6.44
CA MET A 299 -14.04 -20.28 7.13
C MET A 299 -13.69 -18.86 6.70
N MET A 300 -12.41 -18.53 6.56
CA MET A 300 -11.99 -17.21 6.09
C MET A 300 -12.43 -16.95 4.64
N HIS A 301 -12.33 -17.95 3.77
CA HIS A 301 -12.85 -17.84 2.41
C HIS A 301 -14.36 -17.58 2.39
N LEU A 302 -15.14 -18.32 3.18
CA LEU A 302 -16.58 -18.11 3.29
C LEU A 302 -16.93 -16.70 3.79
N VAL A 303 -16.23 -16.20 4.80
CA VAL A 303 -16.44 -14.84 5.32
C VAL A 303 -16.11 -13.78 4.27
N LEU A 304 -15.03 -13.92 3.51
CA LEU A 304 -14.70 -12.95 2.46
C LEU A 304 -15.66 -13.05 1.26
N ALA A 305 -16.10 -14.25 0.89
CA ALA A 305 -17.00 -14.45 -0.24
C ALA A 305 -18.46 -14.08 0.05
N PHE A 306 -18.94 -14.36 1.26
CA PHE A 306 -20.35 -14.25 1.63
C PHE A 306 -20.60 -13.36 2.86
N GLY A 307 -19.58 -12.71 3.41
CA GLY A 307 -19.68 -11.95 4.67
C GLY A 307 -20.76 -10.88 4.68
N ALA A 308 -20.97 -10.17 3.57
CA ALA A 308 -22.04 -9.19 3.45
C ALA A 308 -23.43 -9.85 3.54
N VAL A 309 -23.63 -10.97 2.83
CA VAL A 309 -24.87 -11.76 2.90
C VAL A 309 -25.08 -12.34 4.29
N MET A 310 -24.03 -12.88 4.92
CA MET A 310 -24.08 -13.39 6.29
C MET A 310 -24.42 -12.29 7.29
N MET A 311 -23.88 -11.08 7.12
CA MET A 311 -24.22 -9.93 7.95
C MET A 311 -25.71 -9.59 7.81
N THR A 312 -26.27 -9.62 6.61
CA THR A 312 -27.70 -9.31 6.41
C THR A 312 -28.64 -10.41 6.88
N PHE A 313 -28.29 -11.69 6.75
CA PHE A 313 -29.27 -12.78 6.96
C PHE A 313 -28.98 -13.70 8.16
N VAL A 314 -27.83 -13.57 8.83
CA VAL A 314 -27.43 -14.47 9.93
C VAL A 314 -27.22 -13.67 11.24
N PRO A 315 -28.25 -13.57 12.11
CA PRO A 315 -28.17 -12.74 13.32
C PRO A 315 -27.02 -13.07 14.29
N PRO A 316 -26.66 -14.35 14.56
CA PRO A 316 -25.50 -14.67 15.40
C PRO A 316 -24.17 -14.13 14.85
N PHE A 317 -24.01 -14.10 13.52
CA PHE A 317 -22.81 -13.56 12.87
C PHE A 317 -22.68 -12.06 13.09
N ARG A 318 -23.80 -11.31 13.09
CA ARG A 318 -23.80 -9.88 13.41
C ARG A 318 -23.31 -9.60 14.83
N SER A 319 -23.80 -10.36 15.80
CA SER A 319 -23.42 -10.19 17.22
C SER A 319 -21.93 -10.45 17.45
N LEU A 320 -21.36 -11.46 16.77
CA LEU A 320 -19.93 -11.77 16.85
C LEU A 320 -19.07 -10.66 16.24
N LEU A 321 -19.48 -10.08 15.10
CA LEU A 321 -18.76 -8.98 14.46
C LEU A 321 -18.72 -7.72 15.33
N LYS A 322 -19.79 -7.43 16.08
CA LYS A 322 -19.84 -6.26 16.99
C LYS A 322 -18.71 -6.25 18.04
N MET A 323 -18.16 -7.40 18.40
CA MET A 323 -17.04 -7.50 19.35
C MET A 323 -15.71 -6.98 18.78
N PHE A 324 -15.61 -6.77 17.46
CA PHE A 324 -14.41 -6.31 16.77
C PHE A 324 -14.59 -4.91 16.12
N ILE A 325 -15.70 -4.22 16.40
CA ILE A 325 -15.98 -2.89 15.84
C ILE A 325 -15.29 -1.83 16.68
N PHE A 326 -14.18 -1.30 16.17
CA PHE A 326 -13.60 -0.05 16.66
C PHE A 326 -14.39 1.14 16.16
N GLN A 327 -14.46 2.20 16.97
CA GLN A 327 -14.98 3.49 16.52
C GLN A 327 -14.01 4.16 15.53
N PRO A 328 -14.49 5.03 14.63
CA PRO A 328 -13.62 5.81 13.74
C PRO A 328 -12.51 6.53 14.52
N GLY A 329 -11.26 6.38 14.07
CA GLY A 329 -10.08 6.93 14.74
C GLY A 329 -9.47 6.04 15.83
N GLN A 330 -10.10 4.91 16.17
CA GLN A 330 -9.55 3.90 17.07
C GLN A 330 -9.04 2.68 16.30
N GLY A 331 -8.16 1.92 16.94
CA GLY A 331 -7.60 0.67 16.43
C GLY A 331 -7.06 -0.20 17.56
N PRO A 332 -6.29 -1.25 17.23
CA PRO A 332 -5.70 -2.15 18.22
C PRO A 332 -4.90 -1.40 19.30
N SER A 333 -4.86 -1.96 20.51
CA SER A 333 -4.08 -1.39 21.61
C SER A 333 -2.57 -1.41 21.30
N ARG A 334 -1.80 -0.54 21.96
CA ARG A 334 -0.33 -0.51 21.83
C ARG A 334 0.29 -1.86 22.20
N ASP A 335 -0.22 -2.50 23.25
CA ASP A 335 0.24 -3.81 23.70
C ASP A 335 -0.04 -4.92 22.69
N ASP A 336 -1.21 -4.90 22.05
CA ASP A 336 -1.53 -5.85 20.97
C ASP A 336 -0.65 -5.63 19.75
N MET A 337 -0.40 -4.36 19.39
CA MET A 337 0.48 -4.00 18.28
C MET A 337 1.95 -4.41 18.54
N ALA A 338 2.42 -4.33 19.78
CA ALA A 338 3.77 -4.74 20.17
C ALA A 338 3.98 -6.27 20.08
N LYS A 339 2.92 -7.06 20.24
CA LYS A 339 2.94 -8.53 20.10
C LYS A 339 2.68 -9.00 18.67
N ALA A 340 2.28 -8.10 17.79
CA ALA A 340 1.95 -8.39 16.40
C ALA A 340 3.19 -8.70 15.57
N TRP A 341 3.01 -9.53 14.56
CA TRP A 341 4.05 -9.83 13.58
C TRP A 341 3.40 -10.31 12.29
N VAL A 342 4.13 -10.14 11.18
CA VAL A 342 3.74 -10.63 9.87
C VAL A 342 4.94 -11.27 9.17
N GLU A 343 4.66 -12.31 8.39
CA GLU A 343 5.62 -12.93 7.49
C GLU A 343 5.02 -13.02 6.09
N TYR A 344 5.78 -12.58 5.10
CA TYR A 344 5.46 -12.73 3.69
C TYR A 344 6.40 -13.75 3.05
N ARG A 345 5.86 -14.52 2.10
CA ARG A 345 6.64 -15.35 1.19
C ARG A 345 6.18 -15.07 -0.23
N GLY A 346 7.11 -14.73 -1.10
CA GLY A 346 6.86 -14.60 -2.54
C GLY A 346 7.64 -15.67 -3.30
N THR A 347 7.04 -16.28 -4.31
CA THR A 347 7.77 -17.12 -5.26
C THR A 347 7.55 -16.61 -6.67
N ALA A 348 8.59 -16.67 -7.50
CA ALA A 348 8.50 -16.32 -8.92
C ALA A 348 9.14 -17.41 -9.78
N THR A 349 8.41 -17.86 -10.79
CA THR A 349 8.93 -18.79 -11.81
C THR A 349 9.62 -17.98 -12.91
N PRO A 350 10.90 -18.24 -13.24
CA PRO A 350 11.54 -17.64 -14.40
C PRO A 350 10.79 -18.01 -15.69
N ASP A 351 10.58 -17.05 -16.57
CA ASP A 351 9.96 -17.26 -17.89
C ASP A 351 11.05 -17.52 -18.94
N SER A 352 11.79 -18.61 -18.75
CA SER A 352 12.85 -19.05 -19.66
C SER A 352 12.99 -20.58 -19.62
N PRO A 353 12.99 -21.28 -20.78
CA PRO A 353 13.22 -22.73 -20.83
C PRO A 353 14.55 -23.16 -20.20
N ALA A 354 15.59 -22.33 -20.32
CA ALA A 354 16.92 -22.59 -19.75
C ALA A 354 16.94 -22.56 -18.21
N ALA A 355 15.89 -22.00 -17.59
CA ALA A 355 15.72 -21.93 -16.15
C ALA A 355 14.65 -22.90 -15.61
N ALA A 356 14.28 -23.93 -16.40
CA ALA A 356 13.34 -24.95 -15.97
C ALA A 356 13.76 -25.59 -14.63
N GLY A 357 12.80 -25.73 -13.71
CA GLY A 357 13.04 -26.29 -12.37
C GLY A 357 13.64 -25.31 -11.35
N LYS A 358 13.93 -24.06 -11.75
CA LYS A 358 14.35 -22.99 -10.83
C LYS A 358 13.15 -22.16 -10.37
N LEU A 359 13.24 -21.62 -9.16
CA LEU A 359 12.24 -20.75 -8.55
C LEU A 359 12.94 -19.70 -7.68
N ALA A 360 12.61 -18.43 -7.84
CA ALA A 360 13.06 -17.41 -6.89
C ALA A 360 12.11 -17.38 -5.69
N LEU A 361 12.66 -17.33 -4.48
CA LEU A 361 11.92 -17.27 -3.22
C LEU A 361 12.32 -16.00 -2.46
N CYS A 362 11.34 -15.14 -2.20
CA CYS A 362 11.45 -13.98 -1.33
C CYS A 362 10.84 -14.29 0.03
N ARG A 363 11.52 -13.96 1.12
CA ARG A 363 11.01 -14.04 2.49
C ARG A 363 11.13 -12.68 3.17
N VAL A 364 10.09 -12.32 3.90
CA VAL A 364 10.07 -11.12 4.74
C VAL A 364 9.49 -11.49 6.08
N SER A 365 10.12 -11.03 7.15
CA SER A 365 9.58 -11.14 8.51
C SER A 365 9.63 -9.76 9.16
N PHE A 366 8.50 -9.33 9.69
CA PHE A 366 8.37 -8.04 10.36
C PHE A 366 7.71 -8.26 11.72
N ARG A 367 8.36 -7.78 12.79
CA ARG A 367 8.00 -8.07 14.19
C ARG A 367 7.30 -6.89 14.87
N GLN A 368 6.41 -6.23 14.12
CA GLN A 368 5.48 -5.23 14.64
C GLN A 368 4.14 -5.33 13.89
N SER A 369 3.18 -4.48 14.26
CA SER A 369 1.86 -4.45 13.62
C SER A 369 1.89 -3.96 12.17
N LEU A 370 0.85 -4.31 11.40
CA LEU A 370 0.65 -3.80 10.04
C LEU A 370 0.43 -2.28 10.01
N TYR A 371 -0.07 -1.68 11.09
CA TYR A 371 -0.20 -0.22 11.20
C TYR A 371 1.15 0.46 11.42
N SER A 372 2.01 -0.16 12.23
CA SER A 372 3.41 0.26 12.36
C SER A 372 4.13 0.18 11.01
N LEU A 373 3.92 -0.92 10.26
CA LEU A 373 4.46 -1.06 8.91
C LEU A 373 3.92 0.02 7.97
N THR A 374 2.62 0.32 8.01
CA THR A 374 2.03 1.41 7.21
C THR A 374 2.65 2.77 7.54
N ALA A 375 2.82 3.10 8.83
CA ALA A 375 3.48 4.34 9.24
C ALA A 375 4.92 4.45 8.72
N ILE A 376 5.66 3.33 8.75
CA ILE A 376 7.02 3.24 8.21
C ILE A 376 7.00 3.43 6.69
N THR A 377 6.13 2.73 5.95
CA THR A 377 6.11 2.83 4.49
C THR A 377 5.76 4.22 4.01
N LEU A 378 4.82 4.91 4.66
CA LEU A 378 4.47 6.29 4.35
C LEU A 378 5.65 7.25 4.59
N ALA A 379 6.33 7.13 5.74
CA ALA A 379 7.47 7.96 6.08
C ALA A 379 8.66 7.73 5.13
N GLU A 380 9.03 6.47 4.89
CA GLU A 380 10.16 6.15 4.01
C GLU A 380 9.88 6.48 2.55
N ALA A 381 8.62 6.40 2.10
CA ALA A 381 8.23 6.85 0.77
C ALA A 381 8.41 8.37 0.65
N ALA A 382 8.02 9.15 1.67
CA ALA A 382 8.22 10.59 1.69
C ALA A 382 9.70 10.97 1.66
N PHE A 383 10.54 10.29 2.46
CA PHE A 383 11.99 10.51 2.45
C PHE A 383 12.64 10.11 1.13
N THR A 384 12.15 9.06 0.49
CA THR A 384 12.62 8.64 -0.83
C THR A 384 12.31 9.70 -1.90
N ILE A 385 11.09 10.26 -1.90
CA ILE A 385 10.73 11.35 -2.82
C ILE A 385 11.55 12.62 -2.56
N LEU A 386 11.78 12.98 -1.29
CA LEU A 386 12.55 14.17 -0.91
C LEU A 386 14.05 14.10 -1.24
N GLN A 387 14.57 12.93 -1.60
CA GLN A 387 15.94 12.77 -2.06
C GLN A 387 16.13 13.27 -3.51
N GLY A 388 15.04 13.39 -4.28
CA GLY A 388 14.97 14.10 -5.56
C GLY A 388 15.43 13.32 -6.80
N ASP A 389 16.30 12.33 -6.67
CA ASP A 389 16.82 11.55 -7.81
C ASP A 389 16.10 10.20 -7.98
N LEU A 390 14.81 10.25 -8.34
CA LEU A 390 14.04 9.04 -8.63
C LEU A 390 14.08 8.64 -10.12
N GLY A 391 14.51 9.53 -11.01
CA GLY A 391 14.36 9.33 -12.45
C GLY A 391 12.90 9.19 -12.89
N LEU A 392 11.95 9.69 -12.11
CA LEU A 392 10.53 9.72 -12.43
C LEU A 392 10.14 11.12 -12.90
N GLU A 393 9.29 11.19 -13.92
CA GLU A 393 8.59 12.42 -14.28
C GLU A 393 7.36 12.61 -13.37
N GLY A 394 6.62 13.71 -13.54
CA GLY A 394 5.32 13.86 -12.88
C GLY A 394 4.36 12.75 -13.30
N GLY A 395 3.50 12.29 -12.40
CA GLY A 395 2.54 11.23 -12.68
C GLY A 395 2.09 10.48 -11.43
N ILE A 396 1.15 9.55 -11.63
CA ILE A 396 0.62 8.69 -10.56
C ILE A 396 1.24 7.31 -10.67
N TYR A 397 2.01 6.92 -9.67
CA TYR A 397 2.85 5.73 -9.64
C TYR A 397 2.44 4.76 -8.53
N THR A 398 3.02 3.57 -8.57
CA THR A 398 2.92 2.56 -7.51
C THR A 398 4.16 2.59 -6.62
N PRO A 399 4.12 1.99 -5.42
CA PRO A 399 5.28 1.94 -4.53
C PRO A 399 6.55 1.35 -5.17
N ALA A 400 6.45 0.32 -6.01
CA ALA A 400 7.61 -0.27 -6.70
C ALA A 400 8.35 0.73 -7.61
N CYS A 401 7.68 1.78 -8.11
CA CYS A 401 8.32 2.78 -8.95
C CYS A 401 9.34 3.65 -8.19
N LEU A 402 9.22 3.75 -6.86
CA LEU A 402 10.20 4.43 -6.00
C LEU A 402 11.57 3.74 -6.01
N GLY A 403 11.62 2.47 -6.42
CA GLY A 403 12.86 1.78 -6.76
C GLY A 403 13.74 1.38 -5.56
N PRO A 404 15.04 1.14 -5.80
CA PRO A 404 15.94 0.55 -4.80
C PRO A 404 16.07 1.36 -3.51
N ALA A 405 16.16 2.69 -3.61
CA ALA A 405 16.32 3.54 -2.43
C ALA A 405 15.17 3.37 -1.42
N PHE A 406 13.94 3.16 -1.89
CA PHE A 406 12.81 2.88 -1.00
C PHE A 406 12.93 1.51 -0.34
N VAL A 407 13.33 0.49 -1.09
CA VAL A 407 13.55 -0.87 -0.57
C VAL A 407 14.65 -0.89 0.49
N ASP A 408 15.76 -0.20 0.24
CA ASP A 408 16.90 -0.14 1.17
C ASP A 408 16.49 0.52 2.49
N ARG A 409 15.77 1.66 2.44
CA ARG A 409 15.21 2.35 3.61
C ARG A 409 14.24 1.49 4.43
N LEU A 410 13.38 0.73 3.75
CA LEU A 410 12.48 -0.21 4.41
C LEU A 410 13.25 -1.35 5.08
N GLY A 411 14.32 -1.83 4.44
CA GLY A 411 15.25 -2.81 5.00
C GLY A 411 15.91 -2.32 6.30
N GLU A 412 16.44 -1.10 6.30
CA GLU A 412 16.98 -0.42 7.49
C GLU A 412 15.93 -0.26 8.61
N SER A 413 14.65 -0.16 8.23
CA SER A 413 13.51 -0.10 9.15
C SER A 413 12.95 -1.46 9.56
N GLY A 414 13.63 -2.56 9.21
CA GLY A 414 13.28 -3.92 9.62
C GLY A 414 12.38 -4.69 8.65
N PHE A 415 12.06 -4.13 7.48
CA PHE A 415 11.30 -4.81 6.41
C PHE A 415 12.25 -5.22 5.27
N ALA A 416 13.21 -6.10 5.58
CA ALA A 416 14.20 -6.56 4.60
C ALA A 416 13.65 -7.65 3.68
N LEU A 417 13.89 -7.52 2.37
CA LEU A 417 13.53 -8.51 1.36
C LEU A 417 14.70 -9.50 1.17
N ASP A 418 14.56 -10.72 1.68
CA ASP A 418 15.55 -11.79 1.47
C ASP A 418 15.15 -12.64 0.27
N VAL A 419 15.88 -12.52 -0.85
CA VAL A 419 15.59 -13.22 -2.10
C VAL A 419 16.70 -14.23 -2.43
N THR A 420 16.29 -15.48 -2.68
CA THR A 420 17.20 -16.59 -2.99
C THR A 420 16.68 -17.43 -4.15
N MET A 421 17.57 -18.14 -4.84
CA MET A 421 17.18 -19.14 -5.83
C MET A 421 16.99 -20.50 -5.14
N VAL A 422 15.89 -21.19 -5.43
CA VAL A 422 15.57 -22.52 -4.90
C VAL A 422 15.10 -23.44 -6.03
N SER A 423 15.04 -24.74 -5.75
CA SER A 423 14.38 -25.71 -6.64
C SER A 423 12.85 -25.55 -6.57
N SER A 424 12.21 -25.64 -7.74
CA SER A 424 10.76 -25.44 -7.92
C SER A 424 9.89 -26.45 -7.17
#